data_AF-A0A967FDG8-F1
#
_entry.id   AF-A0A967FDG8-F1
#
_cell.length_a   1.000
_cell.length_b   1.000
_cell.length_c   1.000
_cell.angle_alpha   90.00
_cell.angle_beta   90.00
_cell.angle_gamma   90.00
#
_symmetry.space_group_name_H-M   'P 1'
#
loop_
_entity.id
_entity.type
_entity.pdbx_description
1 polymer ?
#
loop_
_entity_poly.entity_id
_entity_poly.type
_entity_poly.pdbx_seq_one_letter_code
_entity_poly.pdbx_strand_id
1 'polypeptide(L)' 'QGRTPFIGAFIREFLEKQHLLSYLEAILRVYNRYGRRDNKFKARIKILVSAMGSEKFAEKVEEEWQHI' A
#
# COMPACT_ATOMS: atom_id res chain seq x y z
N GLN A 1 -0.42 -8.06 18.60
CA GLN A 1 -1.86 -8.40 18.42
C GLN A 1 -2.51 -7.42 17.46
N GLY A 2 -3.12 -7.92 16.37
CA GLY A 2 -3.91 -7.09 15.45
C GLY A 2 -5.33 -6.96 15.99
N ARG A 3 -5.64 -5.83 16.64
CA ARG A 3 -6.91 -5.65 17.37
C ARG A 3 -8.12 -5.37 16.46
N THR A 4 -7.88 -4.92 15.24
CA THR A 4 -8.93 -4.62 14.26
C THR A 4 -8.71 -5.46 13.01
N PRO A 5 -9.55 -6.46 12.72
CA PRO A 5 -9.49 -7.19 11.46
C PRO A 5 -9.90 -6.26 10.31
N PHE A 6 -9.27 -6.44 9.16
CA PHE A 6 -9.61 -5.76 7.90
C PHE A 6 -9.57 -6.78 6.79
N ILE A 7 -10.53 -6.71 5.88
CA ILE A 7 -10.49 -7.45 4.62
C ILE A 7 -9.44 -6.76 3.74
N GLY A 8 -8.59 -7.55 3.09
CA GLY A 8 -7.62 -7.02 2.13
C GLY A 8 -8.36 -6.47 0.91
N ALA A 9 -7.95 -5.29 0.44
CA ALA A 9 -8.46 -4.73 -0.79
C ALA A 9 -7.52 -5.07 -1.95
N PHE A 10 -8.08 -5.38 -3.11
CA PHE A 10 -7.32 -5.47 -4.35
C PHE A 10 -6.92 -4.06 -4.78
N ILE A 11 -5.62 -3.87 -5.01
CA ILE A 11 -5.06 -2.64 -5.62
C ILE A 11 -4.69 -2.87 -7.08
N ARG A 12 -4.50 -4.14 -7.46
CA ARG A 12 -4.22 -4.59 -8.82
C ARG A 12 -4.66 -6.04 -8.97
N GLU A 13 -5.47 -6.32 -9.98
CA GLU A 13 -6.01 -7.67 -10.21
C GLU A 13 -4.97 -8.62 -10.83
N PHE A 14 -4.09 -8.10 -11.68
CA PHE A 14 -3.06 -8.88 -12.35
C PHE A 14 -1.75 -8.12 -12.50
N LEU A 15 -0.64 -8.80 -12.22
CA LEU A 15 0.71 -8.31 -12.41
C LEU A 15 1.58 -9.43 -12.98
N GLU A 16 2.29 -9.15 -14.07
CA GLU A 16 3.22 -10.13 -14.63
C GLU A 16 4.37 -10.41 -13.64
N LYS A 17 4.81 -11.67 -13.59
CA LYS A 17 5.83 -12.13 -12.63
C LYS A 17 7.12 -11.31 -12.67
N GLN A 18 7.53 -10.84 -13.85
CA GLN A 18 8.73 -10.04 -14.04
C GLN A 18 8.68 -8.68 -13.31
N HIS A 19 7.47 -8.16 -13.06
CA HIS A 19 7.26 -6.87 -12.40
C HIS A 19 7.03 -6.97 -10.89
N LEU A 20 6.97 -8.19 -10.33
CA LEU A 20 6.63 -8.41 -8.93
C LEU A 20 7.53 -7.60 -7.98
N LEU A 21 8.85 -7.61 -8.21
CA LEU A 21 9.79 -6.93 -7.31
C LEU A 21 9.68 -5.41 -7.39
N SER A 22 9.64 -4.83 -8.60
CA SER A 22 9.52 -3.38 -8.77
C SER A 22 8.16 -2.85 -8.27
N TYR A 23 7.10 -3.64 -8.42
CA TYR A 23 5.79 -3.27 -7.88
C TYR A 23 5.75 -3.31 -6.35
N LEU A 24 6.36 -4.33 -5.74
CA LEU A 24 6.50 -4.38 -4.27
C LEU A 24 7.33 -3.21 -3.74
N GLU A 25 8.37 -2.81 -4.46
CA GLU A 25 9.15 -1.63 -4.12
C GLU A 25 8.30 -0.36 -4.16
N ALA A 26 7.50 -0.16 -5.21
CA ALA A 26 6.56 0.97 -5.30
C ALA A 26 5.59 0.99 -4.11
N ILE A 27 5.00 -0.16 -3.75
CA ILE A 27 4.12 -0.29 -2.58
C ILE A 27 4.83 0.14 -1.29
N LEU A 28 6.08 -0.30 -1.09
CA LEU A 28 6.85 0.05 0.10
C LEU A 28 7.22 1.53 0.13
N ARG A 29 7.54 2.15 -1.02
CA ARG A 29 7.81 3.59 -1.14
C ARG A 29 6.58 4.42 -0.78
N VAL A 30 5.42 4.09 -1.34
CA VAL A 30 4.13 4.74 -0.98
C VAL A 30 3.82 4.56 0.51
N TYR A 31 3.95 3.34 1.02
CA TYR A 31 3.71 3.06 2.43
C TYR A 31 4.67 3.82 3.35
N ASN A 32 5.93 3.96 2.98
CA ASN A 32 6.90 4.72 3.77
C ASN A 32 6.62 6.23 3.75
N ARG A 33 6.14 6.77 2.62
CA ARG A 33 5.80 8.19 2.47
C ARG A 33 4.54 8.57 3.25
N TYR A 34 3.48 7.77 3.18
CA TYR A 34 2.17 8.10 3.75
C TYR A 34 1.86 7.35 5.06
N GLY A 35 2.71 6.41 5.45
CA GLY A 35 2.53 5.61 6.66
C GLY A 35 2.61 6.45 7.93
N ARG A 36 1.63 6.25 8.82
CA ARG A 36 1.61 6.91 10.12
C ARG A 36 2.74 6.42 11.03
N ARG A 37 3.47 7.36 11.63
CA ARG A 37 4.51 7.09 12.65
C ARG A 37 4.15 7.61 14.04
N ASP A 38 3.13 8.44 14.13
CA ASP A 38 2.67 9.10 15.35
C ASP A 38 1.95 8.13 16.32
N ASN A 39 1.27 7.12 15.80
CA ASN A 39 0.53 6.16 16.62
C ASN A 39 0.82 4.71 16.20
N LYS A 40 1.56 3.98 17.03
CA LYS A 40 1.93 2.57 16.80
C LYS A 40 0.74 1.64 16.54
N PHE A 41 -0.45 1.95 17.07
CA PHE A 41 -1.64 1.14 16.83
C PHE A 41 -2.28 1.39 15.45
N LYS A 42 -2.07 2.59 14.89
CA LYS A 42 -2.55 3.02 13.55
C LYS A 42 -1.47 2.99 12.46
N ALA A 43 -0.25 2.58 12.79
CA ALA A 43 0.92 2.58 11.92
C ALA A 43 1.01 1.41 10.92
N ARG A 44 -0.07 0.67 10.65
CA ARG A 44 -0.04 -0.50 9.75
C ARG A 44 -0.62 -0.16 8.39
N ILE A 45 -0.11 -0.81 7.33
CA ILE A 45 -0.55 -0.58 5.95
C ILE A 45 -2.06 -0.71 5.75
N LYS A 46 -2.73 -1.68 6.40
CA LYS A 46 -4.20 -1.81 6.34
C LYS A 46 -4.97 -0.57 6.80
N ILE A 47 -4.42 0.17 7.78
CA ILE A 47 -5.02 1.41 8.26
C ILE A 47 -4.79 2.53 7.25
N LEU A 48 -3.60 2.57 6.65
CA LEU A 48 -3.29 3.52 5.57
C LEU A 48 -4.23 3.31 4.38
N VAL A 49 -4.31 2.08 3.87
CA VAL A 49 -5.16 1.72 2.72
C VAL A 49 -6.63 2.03 3.01
N SER A 50 -7.12 1.71 4.21
CA SER A 50 -8.51 2.05 4.60
C SER A 50 -8.73 3.56 4.73
N ALA A 51 -7.76 4.34 5.21
CA ALA A 51 -7.90 5.78 5.40
C ALA A 51 -7.78 6.55 4.07
N MET A 52 -6.93 6.08 3.15
CA MET A 52 -6.73 6.67 1.83
C MET A 52 -7.78 6.22 0.82
N GLY A 53 -8.29 5.00 0.97
CA GLY A 53 -9.05 4.29 -0.06
C GLY A 53 -8.13 3.42 -0.92
N SER A 54 -8.59 2.23 -1.30
CA SER A 54 -7.80 1.26 -2.08
C SER A 54 -7.48 1.78 -3.49
N GLU A 55 -8.44 2.45 -4.13
CA GLU A 55 -8.27 3.05 -5.47
C GLU A 55 -7.17 4.12 -5.46
N LYS A 56 -7.25 5.09 -4.54
CA LYS A 56 -6.23 6.13 -4.39
C LYS A 56 -4.86 5.59 -4.01
N PHE A 57 -4.83 4.54 -3.19
CA PHE A 57 -3.57 3.86 -2.87
C PHE A 57 -2.99 3.20 -4.12
N ALA A 58 -3.83 2.55 -4.94
CA ALA A 58 -3.40 1.96 -6.21
C ALA A 58 -2.86 3.02 -7.18
N GLU A 59 -3.56 4.14 -7.37
CA GLU A 59 -3.10 5.28 -8.19
C GLU A 59 -1.70 5.74 -7.76
N LYS A 60 -1.48 5.93 -6.46
CA LYS A 60 -0.18 6.34 -5.91
C LYS A 60 0.91 5.29 -6.12
N VAL A 61 0.57 4.00 -6.06
CA VAL A 61 1.51 2.91 -6.35
C VAL A 61 1.86 2.90 -7.83
N GLU A 62 0.90 3.04 -8.73
CA GLU A 62 1.15 3.11 -10.18
C GLU A 62 2.01 4.34 -10.53
N GLU A 63 1.70 5.51 -9.96
CA GLU A 63 2.51 6.72 -10.11
C GLU A 63 3.97 6.49 -9.67
N GLU A 64 4.19 5.95 -8.46
CA GLU A 64 5.55 5.67 -7.98
C GLU A 64 6.24 4.59 -8.80
N TRP A 65 5.51 3.61 -9.33
CA TRP A 65 6.07 2.55 -10.16
C TRP A 65 6.59 3.06 -11.51
N GLN A 66 6.00 4.12 -12.08
CA GLN A 66 6.55 4.77 -13.29
C GLN A 66 7.91 5.46 -13.05
N HIS A 67 8.32 5.63 -11.79
CA HIS A 67 9.57 6.27 -11.40
C HIS A 67 10.67 5.27 -10.99
N ILE A 68 10.43 3.96 -11.15
CA ILE A 68 11.37 2.87 -10.87
C ILE A 68 11.86 2.28 -12.18
#